data_AF-A0A2W0C714-F1
#
_entry.id   AF-A0A2W0C714-F1
#
_cell.length_a   1.000
_cell.length_b   1.000
_cell.length_c   1.000
_cell.angle_alpha   90.00
_cell.angle_beta   90.00
_cell.angle_gamma   90.00
#
_symmetry.space_group_name_H-M   'P 1'
#
loop_
_entity.id
_entity.type
_entity.pdbx_description
1 polymer ?
#
loop_
_entity_poly.entity_id
_entity_poly.type
_entity_poly.pdbx_seq_one_letter_code
_entity_poly.pdbx_strand_id
1 'polypeptide(L)'
;MNEGIVRVVPREPLMGADIAKKYGYEVNNALWSLKELHRTHGGSPVISGVVTIDVSTRSQTVPRYKLLFPDGFIDYAKIDNFDTFYTLEPELFQ
;
A
#
# COMPACT_ATOMS: atom_id res chain seq x y z
N MET A 1 -22.43 5.79 14.43
CA MET A 1 -21.76 5.19 13.27
C MET A 1 -20.32 4.98 13.71
N ASN A 2 -19.90 3.75 13.99
CA ASN A 2 -18.50 3.48 14.36
C ASN A 2 -17.72 3.35 13.07
N GLU A 3 -16.91 4.36 12.75
CA GLU A 3 -15.93 4.29 11.67
C GLU A 3 -14.88 3.25 12.11
N GLY A 4 -14.92 2.06 11.51
CA GLY A 4 -13.95 1.00 11.78
C GLY A 4 -12.60 1.32 11.13
N ILE A 5 -11.50 0.91 11.77
CA ILE A 5 -10.16 1.01 11.21
C ILE A 5 -10.07 0.05 10.01
N VAL A 6 -9.56 0.54 8.88
CA VAL A 6 -9.38 -0.27 7.66
C VAL A 6 -7.89 -0.57 7.49
N ARG A 7 -7.56 -1.86 7.57
CA ARG A 7 -6.20 -2.38 7.35
C ARG A 7 -5.95 -2.58 5.86
N VAL A 8 -4.72 -2.29 5.44
CA VAL A 8 -4.27 -2.38 4.06
C VAL A 8 -3.27 -3.53 3.92
N VAL A 9 -3.64 -4.55 3.15
CA VAL A 9 -2.82 -5.76 2.95
C VAL A 9 -2.35 -5.82 1.49
N PRO A 10 -1.05 -5.98 1.20
CA PRO A 10 -0.58 -6.13 -0.18
C PRO A 10 -1.09 -7.44 -0.82
N ARG A 11 -1.48 -7.41 -2.10
CA ARG A 11 -1.92 -8.60 -2.86
C ARG A 11 -0.75 -9.52 -3.25
N GLU A 12 -1.02 -10.83 -3.32
CA GLU A 12 -0.09 -11.87 -3.84
C GLU A 12 -0.23 -12.01 -5.39
N PRO A 13 0.76 -12.51 -6.19
CA PRO A 13 1.62 -13.67 -5.92
C PRO A 13 3.06 -13.36 -5.45
N LEU A 14 3.51 -14.14 -4.46
CA LEU A 14 4.73 -13.99 -3.67
C LEU A 14 5.87 -14.93 -4.12
N MET A 15 6.52 -14.69 -5.25
CA MET A 15 7.82 -15.34 -5.52
C MET A 15 8.96 -14.37 -5.33
N GLY A 16 9.77 -14.54 -4.26
CA GLY A 16 10.97 -13.73 -3.99
C GLY A 16 11.75 -13.41 -5.28
N ALA A 17 12.33 -12.21 -5.40
CA ALA A 17 12.98 -11.77 -6.64
C ALA A 17 13.95 -12.81 -7.22
N ASP A 18 14.69 -13.53 -6.37
CA ASP A 18 15.57 -14.62 -6.76
C ASP A 18 14.83 -15.82 -7.35
N ILE A 19 13.67 -16.17 -6.79
CA ILE A 19 12.78 -17.23 -7.28
C ILE A 19 12.11 -16.80 -8.58
N ALA A 20 11.52 -15.60 -8.64
CA ALA A 20 10.87 -15.08 -9.85
C ALA A 20 11.85 -15.01 -11.03
N LYS A 21 13.07 -14.53 -10.79
CA LYS A 21 14.16 -14.50 -11.77
C LYS A 21 14.64 -15.89 -12.16
N LYS A 22 14.73 -16.84 -11.22
CA LYS A 22 15.14 -18.23 -11.48
C LYS A 22 14.14 -18.99 -12.36
N TYR A 23 12.84 -18.68 -12.26
CA TYR A 23 11.78 -19.36 -13.00
C TYR A 23 11.20 -18.55 -14.17
N GLY A 24 11.75 -17.36 -14.47
CA GLY A 24 11.36 -16.57 -15.63
C GLY A 24 9.98 -15.90 -15.53
N TYR A 25 9.50 -15.64 -14.31
CA TYR A 25 8.24 -14.94 -14.09
C TYR A 25 8.41 -13.42 -14.22
N GLU A 26 7.38 -12.73 -14.70
CA GLU A 26 7.33 -11.27 -14.71
C GLU A 26 7.40 -10.72 -13.29
N VAL A 27 8.40 -9.88 -13.03
CA VAL A 27 8.59 -9.22 -11.73
C VAL A 27 7.79 -7.92 -11.74
N ASN A 28 6.69 -7.88 -11.00
CA ASN A 28 6.00 -6.61 -10.73
C ASN A 28 6.78 -5.83 -9.65
N ASN A 29 7.77 -5.05 -10.09
CA ASN A 29 8.65 -4.27 -9.21
C ASN A 29 7.88 -3.40 -8.20
N ALA A 30 6.70 -2.90 -8.56
CA ALA A 30 5.89 -2.08 -7.66
C ALA A 30 5.35 -2.89 -6.47
N LEU A 31 4.83 -4.09 -6.70
CA LEU A 31 4.40 -4.98 -5.60
C LEU A 31 5.56 -5.38 -4.68
N TRP A 32 6.77 -5.52 -5.24
CA TRP A 32 7.98 -5.80 -4.45
C TRP A 32 8.39 -4.65 -3.55
N SER A 33 8.50 -3.43 -4.08
CA SER A 33 8.79 -2.24 -3.28
C SER A 33 7.79 -2.07 -2.16
N LEU A 34 6.50 -2.34 -2.42
CA LEU A 34 5.47 -2.32 -1.40
C LEU A 34 5.72 -3.36 -0.31
N LYS A 35 6.00 -4.62 -0.65
CA LYS A 35 6.27 -5.65 0.36
C LYS A 35 7.50 -5.31 1.22
N GLU A 36 8.54 -4.76 0.62
CA GLU A 36 9.72 -4.30 1.36
C GLU A 36 9.36 -3.16 2.33
N LEU A 37 8.50 -2.24 1.92
CA LEU A 37 7.97 -1.18 2.76
C LEU A 37 7.25 -1.77 4.00
N HIS A 38 6.32 -2.71 3.79
CA HIS A 38 5.63 -3.40 4.88
C HIS A 38 6.61 -4.12 5.82
N ARG A 39 7.60 -4.83 5.27
CA ARG A 39 8.61 -5.54 6.08
C ARG A 39 9.44 -4.56 6.92
N THR A 40 9.81 -3.42 6.34
CA THR A 40 10.66 -2.41 6.97
C THR A 40 9.92 -1.68 8.10
N HIS A 41 8.62 -1.42 7.90
CA HIS A 41 7.79 -0.61 8.79
C HIS A 41 6.87 -1.42 9.72
N GLY A 42 7.18 -2.71 9.92
CA GLY A 42 6.53 -3.54 10.94
C GLY A 42 5.18 -4.16 10.55
N GLY A 43 4.79 -4.12 9.28
CA GLY A 43 3.62 -4.81 8.75
C GLY A 43 2.70 -3.94 7.90
N SER A 44 1.43 -4.34 7.85
CA SER A 44 0.34 -3.66 7.15
C SER A 44 0.00 -2.30 7.76
N PRO A 45 -0.08 -1.21 6.96
CA PRO A 45 -0.57 0.06 7.45
C PRO A 45 -2.09 0.08 7.54
N VAL A 46 -2.61 1.14 8.15
CA VAL A 46 -4.03 1.49 8.16
C VAL A 46 -4.29 2.74 7.34
N ILE A 47 -5.49 2.86 6.77
CA ILE A 47 -5.92 4.12 6.14
C ILE A 47 -6.27 5.11 7.25
N SER A 48 -5.47 6.17 7.37
CA SER A 48 -5.65 7.24 8.37
C SER A 48 -6.36 8.48 7.81
N GLY A 49 -6.66 8.51 6.50
CA GLY A 49 -7.42 9.58 5.86
C GLY A 49 -7.21 9.65 4.35
N VAL A 50 -7.85 10.64 3.73
CA VAL A 50 -7.66 11.00 2.32
C VAL A 50 -7.05 12.40 2.27
N VAL A 51 -5.98 12.55 1.49
CA VAL A 51 -5.30 13.83 1.29
C VAL A 51 -5.21 14.17 -0.18
N THR A 52 -5.02 15.44 -0.48
CA THR A 52 -4.79 15.93 -1.83
C THR A 52 -3.35 16.41 -1.93
N ILE A 53 -2.58 15.85 -2.86
CA ILE A 53 -1.19 16.28 -3.10
C ILE A 53 -1.16 17.09 -4.39
N ASP A 54 -0.58 18.28 -4.31
CA ASP A 54 -0.27 19.09 -5.48
C ASP A 54 0.96 18.51 -6.18
N VAL A 55 0.75 17.98 -7.39
CA VAL A 55 1.85 17.55 -8.24
C VAL A 55 2.21 18.74 -9.12
N SER A 56 3.17 19.54 -8.63
CA SER A 56 3.56 20.86 -9.15
C SER A 56 3.97 20.89 -10.63
N THR A 57 4.12 19.74 -11.28
CA THR A 57 4.42 19.63 -12.71
C THR A 57 3.19 19.75 -13.61
N ARG A 58 1.95 19.68 -13.09
CA ARG A 58 0.72 19.81 -13.90
C ARG A 58 -0.40 20.64 -13.27
N SER A 59 -0.18 21.28 -12.11
CA SER A 59 -1.24 21.92 -11.32
C SER A 59 -2.47 21.02 -11.14
N GLN A 60 -2.20 19.71 -11.00
CA GLN A 60 -3.22 18.69 -10.81
C GLN A 60 -3.15 18.22 -9.37
N THR A 61 -4.27 18.41 -8.68
CA THR A 61 -4.52 17.86 -7.36
C THR A 61 -4.95 16.40 -7.50
N VAL A 62 -4.13 15.48 -7.00
CA VAL A 62 -4.44 14.04 -7.07
C VAL A 62 -4.78 13.55 -5.66
N PRO A 63 -5.98 12.98 -5.45
CA PRO A 63 -6.34 12.43 -4.16
C PRO A 63 -5.55 11.14 -3.88
N ARG A 64 -5.13 10.96 -2.63
CA ARG A 64 -4.35 9.81 -2.15
C ARG A 64 -4.86 9.34 -0.80
N TYR A 65 -4.77 8.03 -0.56
CA TYR A 65 -4.92 7.49 0.78
C TYR A 65 -3.66 7.76 1.59
N LYS A 66 -3.85 8.25 2.82
CA LYS A 66 -2.78 8.41 3.80
C LYS A 66 -2.65 7.11 4.59
N LEU A 67 -1.57 6.37 4.34
CA LEU A 67 -1.26 5.10 4.98
C LEU A 67 -0.39 5.35 6.21
N LEU A 68 -0.84 4.89 7.37
CA LEU A 68 -0.06 4.95 8.63
C LEU A 68 0.44 3.55 8.97
N PHE A 69 1.76 3.39 8.95
CA PHE A 69 2.42 2.13 9.31
C PHE A 69 2.57 1.96 10.83
N PRO A 70 2.74 0.72 11.32
CA PRO A 70 2.90 0.42 12.75
C PRO A 70 4.02 1.19 13.46
N ASP A 71 5.10 1.52 12.75
CA ASP A 71 6.23 2.28 13.30
C ASP A 71 6.05 3.81 13.26
N GLY A 72 4.90 4.29 12.76
CA GLY A 72 4.58 5.71 12.60
C GLY A 72 4.99 6.31 11.25
N PHE A 73 5.58 5.53 10.34
CA PHE A 73 5.85 5.97 8.98
C PHE A 73 4.56 6.26 8.22
N ILE A 74 4.56 7.32 7.40
CA ILE A 74 3.41 7.73 6.59
C ILE A 74 3.76 7.63 5.11
N ASP A 75 2.92 6.91 4.37
CA ASP A 75 2.96 6.85 2.90
C ASP A 75 1.66 7.38 2.29
N TYR A 76 1.71 7.70 0.99
CA TYR A 76 0.60 8.25 0.24
C TYR A 76 0.36 7.47 -1.06
N ALA A 77 -0.59 6.54 -1.00
CA ALA A 77 -0.95 5.70 -2.13
C ALA A 77 -2.05 6.34 -2.98
N LYS A 78 -1.92 6.24 -4.31
CA LYS A 78 -2.97 6.73 -5.21
C LYS A 78 -4.24 5.90 -5.05
N ILE A 79 -5.40 6.55 -5.20
CA ILE A 79 -6.71 5.91 -5.06
C ILE A 79 -7.08 5.13 -6.33
N ASP A 80 -6.74 5.65 -7.51
CA ASP A 80 -7.17 5.17 -8.82
C ASP A 80 -6.74 3.73 -9.14
N ASN A 81 -5.61 3.29 -8.60
CA ASN A 81 -5.08 1.93 -8.77
C ASN A 81 -4.84 1.23 -7.43
N PHE A 82 -5.46 1.71 -6.35
CA PHE A 82 -5.21 1.19 -5.01
C PHE A 82 -5.56 -0.29 -4.89
N ASP A 83 -6.69 -0.68 -5.47
CA ASP A 83 -7.19 -2.06 -5.52
C ASP A 83 -6.30 -3.00 -6.34
N THR A 84 -5.45 -2.46 -7.22
CA THR A 84 -4.48 -3.27 -7.97
C THR A 84 -3.42 -3.85 -7.05
N PHE A 85 -3.04 -3.10 -6.01
CA PHE A 85 -1.92 -3.44 -5.13
C PHE A 85 -2.35 -3.92 -3.75
N TYR A 86 -3.55 -3.54 -3.31
CA TYR A 86 -4.01 -3.74 -1.95
C TYR A 86 -5.35 -4.45 -1.84
N THR A 87 -5.51 -5.20 -0.76
CA THR A 87 -6.76 -5.72 -0.24
C THR A 87 -7.09 -4.94 1.03
N LEU A 88 -8.33 -4.48 1.12
CA LEU A 88 -8.86 -3.82 2.31
C LEU A 88 -9.45 -4.87 3.23
N GLU A 89 -8.97 -4.92 4.47
CA GLU A 89 -9.52 -5.80 5.49
C GLU A 89 -10.05 -4.95 6.64
N PRO A 90 -11.31 -5.13 7.07
CA PRO A 90 -11.80 -4.48 8.27
C PRO A 90 -11.00 -5.00 9.47
N GLU A 91 -10.47 -4.09 10.28
CA GLU A 91 -9.84 -4.49 11.53
C GLU A 91 -10.96 -4.95 12.49
N LEU A 92 -11.09 -6.27 12.65
CA LEU A 92 -11.93 -6.84 13.68
C LEU A 92 -11.24 -6.54 15.01
N PHE A 93 -11.81 -5.63 15.80
CA PHE A 93 -11.47 -5.49 17.21
C PHE A 93 -11.61 -6.87 17.86
N GLN A 94 -10.49 -7.54 18.16
CA GLN A 94 -10.43 -8.68 19.07
C GLN A 94 -10.18 -8.17 20.49
#